data_AF-A0A7S0PQB9-F1
#
_entry.id   AF-A0A7S0PQB9-F1
#
_cell.length_a   1.000
_cell.length_b   1.000
_cell.length_c   1.000
_cell.angle_alpha   90.00
_cell.angle_beta   90.00
_cell.angle_gamma   90.00
#
_symmetry.space_group_name_H-M   'P 1'
#
loop_
_entity.id
_entity.type
_entity.pdbx_description
1 polymer ?
#
loop_
_entity_poly.entity_id
_entity_poly.type
_entity_poly.pdbx_seq_one_letter_code
_entity_poly.pdbx_strand_id
1 'polypeptide(L)'
;LVRNSDAFASRTWSACVFDEAHQLKNDKTKRYEAAYSLQKERRFGLSGTVMQNSYDELWCLFDWAYPGSLGDVKHFKEYYSKVMQQAQRHGVDDTTLGRGRDKAEQLRRLLRKYMLKRTKKDTLADQLPQKADNVVFCDMSALQIRASKRLLEMEEFQLLIRHEEPCDCGSGEKRARCCYQECTGPAPLWRSYDHEKHVTRNGYLCPYCMTFPLMQTLIKVSNHLELLKPDPEDEYGNDEAREKFERAR
;
A
#
# COMPACT_ATOMS: atom_id res chain seq x y z
N LEU A 1 -11.11 3.91 20.61
CA LEU A 1 -10.31 2.87 21.28
C LEU A 1 -8.96 3.39 21.76
N VAL A 2 -8.00 3.71 20.88
CA VAL A 2 -6.63 4.10 21.27
C VAL A 2 -6.56 5.26 22.27
N ARG A 3 -7.39 6.30 22.11
CA ARG A 3 -7.40 7.46 23.02
C ARG A 3 -7.82 7.14 24.46
N ASN A 4 -8.62 6.09 24.66
CA ASN A 4 -9.22 5.74 25.96
C ASN A 4 -8.86 4.29 26.33
N SER A 5 -7.71 3.78 25.89
CA SER A 5 -7.30 2.39 26.08
C SER A 5 -7.35 1.96 27.54
N ASP A 6 -6.82 2.81 28.42
CA ASP A 6 -6.61 2.46 29.84
C ASP A 6 -7.96 2.43 30.60
N ALA A 7 -8.84 3.38 30.27
CA ALA A 7 -10.20 3.42 30.80
C ALA A 7 -11.02 2.19 30.40
N PHE A 8 -10.81 1.65 29.19
CA PHE A 8 -11.49 0.44 28.74
C PHE A 8 -10.83 -0.84 29.22
N ALA A 9 -9.49 -0.87 29.36
CA ALA A 9 -8.74 -2.03 29.82
C ALA A 9 -8.93 -2.32 31.33
N SER A 10 -9.20 -1.28 32.13
CA SER A 10 -9.52 -1.41 33.56
C SER A 10 -10.90 -2.03 33.86
N ARG A 11 -11.71 -2.28 32.83
CA ARG A 11 -13.05 -2.87 32.95
C ARG A 11 -13.07 -4.26 32.35
N THR A 12 -13.82 -5.16 32.99
CA THR A 12 -14.13 -6.48 32.44
C THR A 12 -15.37 -6.41 31.56
N TRP A 13 -15.27 -6.91 30.34
CA TRP A 13 -16.33 -6.93 29.35
C TRP A 13 -16.81 -8.36 29.10
N SER A 14 -18.12 -8.59 29.07
CA SER A 14 -18.66 -9.90 28.68
C SER A 14 -18.40 -10.20 27.20
N ALA A 15 -18.47 -9.17 26.35
CA ALA A 15 -18.17 -9.29 24.93
C ALA A 15 -17.62 -7.98 24.35
N CYS A 16 -16.82 -8.10 23.29
CA CYS A 16 -16.41 -6.98 22.46
C CYS A 16 -16.77 -7.25 21.00
N VAL A 17 -17.43 -6.29 20.35
CA VAL A 17 -17.77 -6.34 18.93
C VAL A 17 -17.00 -5.23 18.22
N PHE A 18 -16.19 -5.60 17.25
CA PHE A 18 -15.40 -4.67 16.44
C PHE A 18 -15.98 -4.64 15.04
N ASP A 19 -16.56 -3.49 14.67
CA ASP A 19 -16.89 -3.22 13.28
C ASP A 19 -15.62 -2.85 12.51
N GLU A 20 -15.61 -3.17 11.22
CA GLU A 20 -14.45 -3.10 10.35
C GLU A 20 -13.20 -3.74 10.96
N ALA A 21 -13.34 -4.97 11.46
CA ALA A 21 -12.30 -5.68 12.17
C ALA A 21 -11.01 -5.88 11.32
N HIS A 22 -11.09 -5.75 9.99
CA HIS A 22 -9.92 -5.68 9.11
C HIS A 22 -8.95 -4.53 9.46
N GLN A 23 -9.38 -3.56 10.26
CA GLN A 23 -8.53 -2.52 10.82
C GLN A 23 -7.53 -3.05 11.87
N LEU A 24 -7.70 -4.28 12.36
CA LEU A 24 -6.81 -5.00 13.27
C LEU A 24 -5.80 -5.88 12.52
N LYS A 25 -5.33 -5.41 11.36
CA LYS A 25 -4.50 -6.18 10.42
C LYS A 25 -3.02 -6.33 10.78
N ASN A 26 -2.56 -5.69 11.85
CA ASN A 26 -1.14 -5.69 12.22
C ASN A 26 -1.01 -5.65 13.75
N ASP A 27 -0.37 -6.68 14.29
CA ASP A 27 -0.14 -6.93 15.71
C ASP A 27 0.69 -5.83 16.39
N LYS A 28 1.51 -5.10 15.63
CA LYS A 28 2.36 -3.98 16.12
C LYS A 28 1.65 -2.63 16.15
N THR A 29 0.37 -2.57 15.78
CA THR A 29 -0.34 -1.29 15.77
C THR A 29 -0.93 -1.01 17.14
N LYS A 30 -0.89 0.27 17.56
CA LYS A 30 -1.56 0.74 18.80
C LYS A 30 -3.03 0.34 18.86
N ARG A 31 -3.70 0.24 17.71
CA ARG A 31 -5.10 -0.19 17.62
C ARG A 31 -5.24 -1.67 17.97
N TYR A 32 -4.37 -2.54 17.44
CA TYR A 32 -4.35 -3.95 17.78
C TYR A 32 -4.05 -4.16 19.26
N GLU A 33 -3.00 -3.53 19.77
CA GLU A 33 -2.60 -3.62 21.18
C GLU A 33 -3.75 -3.19 22.11
N ALA A 34 -4.38 -2.05 21.83
CA ALA A 34 -5.52 -1.57 22.61
C ALA A 34 -6.75 -2.49 22.51
N ALA A 35 -6.96 -3.16 21.36
CA ALA A 35 -8.04 -4.12 21.20
C ALA A 35 -7.74 -5.44 21.92
N TYR A 36 -6.47 -5.85 21.95
CA TYR A 36 -6.00 -7.06 22.57
C TYR A 36 -5.93 -6.94 24.11
N SER A 37 -5.64 -5.74 24.64
CA SER A 37 -5.51 -5.48 26.08
C SER A 37 -6.84 -5.44 26.86
N LEU A 38 -7.98 -5.26 26.20
CA LEU A 38 -9.29 -5.28 26.87
C LEU A 38 -9.47 -6.59 27.65
N GLN A 39 -10.01 -6.55 28.87
CA GLN A 39 -10.40 -7.76 29.57
C GLN A 39 -11.75 -8.24 29.04
N LYS A 40 -11.79 -9.35 28.29
CA LYS A 40 -13.05 -9.85 27.71
C LYS A 40 -13.16 -11.37 27.67
N GLU A 41 -14.37 -11.87 27.83
CA GLU A 41 -14.71 -13.30 27.66
C GLU A 41 -14.91 -13.65 26.17
N ARG A 42 -15.58 -12.78 25.39
CA ARG A 42 -15.96 -13.06 23.99
C ARG A 42 -15.58 -11.93 23.04
N ARG A 43 -15.18 -12.28 21.82
CA ARG A 43 -14.72 -11.33 20.78
C ARG A 43 -15.41 -11.63 19.46
N PHE A 44 -15.96 -10.59 18.83
CA PHE A 44 -16.58 -10.68 17.51
C PHE A 44 -16.01 -9.61 16.60
N GLY A 45 -15.57 -10.01 15.42
CA GLY A 45 -15.14 -9.09 14.36
C GLY A 45 -16.14 -9.10 13.22
N LEU A 46 -16.62 -7.92 12.83
CA LEU A 46 -17.44 -7.72 11.65
C LEU A 46 -16.57 -7.08 10.57
N SER A 47 -16.60 -7.61 9.36
CA SER A 47 -15.90 -7.02 8.22
C SER A 47 -16.47 -7.53 6.91
N GLY A 48 -16.59 -6.65 5.92
CA GLY A 48 -16.88 -7.05 4.54
C GLY A 48 -15.75 -7.86 3.90
N THR A 49 -14.51 -7.61 4.34
CA THR A 49 -13.29 -8.26 3.84
C THR A 49 -12.38 -8.67 4.99
N VAL A 50 -12.08 -9.96 5.12
CA VAL A 50 -11.20 -10.48 6.20
C VAL A 50 -9.71 -10.31 5.91
N MET A 51 -9.33 -10.06 4.67
CA MET A 51 -7.94 -9.89 4.21
C MET A 51 -7.92 -8.86 3.09
N GLN A 52 -7.00 -7.88 3.15
CA GLN A 52 -6.83 -6.87 2.10
C GLN A 52 -5.57 -7.15 1.27
N ASN A 53 -4.41 -7.25 1.93
CA ASN A 53 -3.12 -7.23 1.24
C ASN A 53 -2.28 -8.48 1.46
N SER A 54 -2.36 -9.10 2.65
CA SER A 54 -1.50 -10.25 2.96
C SER A 54 -2.16 -11.25 3.89
N TYR A 55 -1.72 -12.51 3.82
CA TYR A 55 -2.15 -13.57 4.72
C TYR A 55 -1.78 -13.29 6.18
N ASP A 56 -0.79 -12.45 6.43
CA ASP A 56 -0.39 -12.07 7.78
C ASP A 56 -1.48 -11.20 8.46
N GLU A 57 -2.19 -10.39 7.69
CA GLU A 57 -3.35 -9.62 8.18
C GLU A 57 -4.47 -10.55 8.65
N LEU A 58 -4.70 -11.62 7.89
CA LEU A 58 -5.67 -12.65 8.24
C LEU A 58 -5.28 -13.36 9.54
N TRP A 59 -4.00 -13.70 9.72
CA TRP A 59 -3.53 -14.30 10.96
C TRP A 59 -3.77 -13.38 12.16
N CYS A 60 -3.41 -12.10 12.05
CA CYS A 60 -3.62 -11.12 13.12
C CYS A 60 -5.09 -11.04 13.52
N LEU A 61 -6.00 -10.98 12.53
CA LEU A 61 -7.43 -10.88 12.79
C LEU A 61 -7.97 -12.10 13.55
N PHE A 62 -7.56 -13.30 13.13
CA PHE A 62 -8.04 -14.54 13.75
C PHE A 62 -7.38 -14.81 15.10
N ASP A 63 -6.11 -14.44 15.29
CA ASP A 63 -5.46 -14.50 16.59
C ASP A 63 -6.11 -13.52 17.58
N TRP A 64 -6.49 -12.32 17.13
CA TRP A 64 -7.28 -11.42 17.97
C TRP A 64 -8.66 -12.00 18.31
N ALA A 65 -9.40 -12.52 17.33
CA ALA A 65 -10.75 -13.03 17.53
C ALA A 65 -10.78 -14.31 18.37
N TYR A 66 -9.87 -15.25 18.10
CA TYR A 66 -9.73 -16.53 18.79
C TYR A 66 -8.22 -16.88 18.89
N PRO A 67 -7.54 -16.45 19.96
CA PRO A 67 -6.10 -16.65 20.14
C PRO A 67 -5.68 -18.10 19.98
N GLY A 68 -4.60 -18.33 19.23
CA GLY A 68 -4.08 -19.68 18.96
C GLY A 68 -4.88 -20.52 17.96
N SER A 69 -5.98 -20.01 17.37
CA SER A 69 -6.77 -20.72 16.34
C SER A 69 -5.94 -21.19 15.14
N LEU A 70 -4.91 -20.44 14.78
CA LEU A 70 -4.05 -20.68 13.61
C LEU A 70 -2.61 -21.07 14.00
N GLY A 71 -2.35 -21.30 15.28
CA GLY A 71 -1.01 -21.52 15.83
C GLY A 71 -0.16 -20.24 15.87
N ASP A 72 1.11 -20.40 16.22
CA ASP A 72 2.06 -19.28 16.29
C ASP A 72 2.29 -18.62 14.92
N VAL A 73 2.60 -17.32 14.94
CA VAL A 73 2.83 -16.51 13.74
C VAL A 73 3.91 -17.10 12.84
N LYS A 74 5.00 -17.64 13.40
CA LYS A 74 6.09 -18.22 12.60
C LYS A 74 5.62 -19.47 11.88
N HIS A 75 4.89 -20.34 12.60
CA HIS A 75 4.32 -21.54 12.01
C HIS A 75 3.34 -21.20 10.89
N PHE A 76 2.42 -20.26 11.13
CA PHE A 76 1.47 -19.83 10.11
C PHE A 76 2.16 -19.29 8.86
N LYS A 77 3.21 -18.47 9.03
CA LYS A 77 3.96 -17.91 7.91
C LYS A 77 4.63 -18.98 7.07
N GLU A 78 5.34 -19.93 7.69
CA GLU A 78 6.03 -21.01 6.97
C GLU A 78 5.04 -22.00 6.34
N TYR A 79 3.99 -22.38 7.07
CA TYR A 79 3.12 -23.48 6.69
C TYR A 79 2.03 -23.07 5.69
N TYR A 80 1.54 -21.83 5.77
CA TYR A 80 0.49 -21.30 4.89
C TYR A 80 1.00 -20.14 4.03
N SER A 81 1.36 -19.01 4.66
CA SER A 81 1.59 -17.72 3.97
C SER A 81 2.62 -17.83 2.84
N LYS A 82 3.83 -18.33 3.13
CA LYS A 82 4.92 -18.46 2.15
C LYS A 82 4.61 -19.43 1.03
N VAL A 83 4.05 -20.60 1.33
CA VAL A 83 3.72 -21.62 0.32
C VAL A 83 2.66 -21.09 -0.64
N MET A 84 1.64 -20.42 -0.12
CA MET A 84 0.58 -19.82 -0.93
C MET A 84 1.09 -18.64 -1.76
N GLN A 85 1.96 -17.79 -1.20
CA GLN A 85 2.61 -16.70 -1.94
C GLN A 85 3.53 -17.21 -3.05
N GLN A 86 4.28 -18.29 -2.83
CA GLN A 86 5.12 -18.92 -3.85
C GLN A 86 4.28 -19.40 -5.04
N ALA A 87 3.14 -20.03 -4.77
CA ALA A 87 2.21 -20.50 -5.81
C ALA A 87 1.53 -19.36 -6.58
N GLN A 88 1.56 -18.11 -6.09
CA GLN A 88 1.00 -16.95 -6.80
C GLN A 88 2.01 -16.24 -7.72
N ARG A 89 3.29 -16.64 -7.69
CA ARG A 89 4.31 -16.04 -8.56
C ARG A 89 4.07 -16.41 -10.03
N HIS A 90 4.56 -15.60 -10.95
CA HIS A 90 4.52 -15.96 -12.37
C HIS A 90 5.56 -17.05 -12.68
N GLY A 91 5.19 -18.02 -13.52
CA GLY A 91 6.11 -19.05 -14.03
C GLY A 91 6.45 -20.19 -13.04
N VAL A 92 5.58 -20.45 -12.05
CA VAL A 92 5.76 -21.59 -11.13
C VAL A 92 5.31 -22.91 -11.76
N ASP A 93 5.96 -24.00 -11.36
CA ASP A 93 5.63 -25.35 -11.79
C ASP A 93 4.30 -25.86 -11.19
N ASP A 94 3.71 -26.86 -11.83
CA ASP A 94 2.43 -27.45 -11.43
C ASP A 94 2.45 -28.05 -10.02
N THR A 95 3.59 -28.55 -9.55
CA THR A 95 3.68 -29.15 -8.21
C THR A 95 3.58 -28.07 -7.13
N THR A 96 4.22 -26.92 -7.34
CA THR A 96 4.13 -25.77 -6.44
C THR A 96 2.72 -25.16 -6.46
N LEU A 97 2.09 -25.08 -7.64
CA LEU A 97 0.69 -24.65 -7.77
C LEU A 97 -0.27 -25.58 -7.00
N GLY A 98 -0.11 -26.90 -7.14
CA GLY A 98 -0.88 -27.91 -6.42
C GLY A 98 -0.75 -27.75 -4.90
N ARG A 99 0.49 -27.66 -4.39
CA ARG A 99 0.76 -27.45 -2.96
C ARG A 99 0.12 -26.17 -2.43
N GLY A 100 0.18 -25.09 -3.20
CA GLY A 100 -0.46 -23.82 -2.84
C GLY A 100 -1.98 -23.93 -2.73
N ARG A 101 -2.62 -24.63 -3.68
CA ARG A 101 -4.07 -24.89 -3.67
C ARG A 101 -4.48 -25.74 -2.46
N ASP A 102 -3.72 -26.79 -2.15
CA ASP A 102 -3.99 -27.67 -1.00
C ASP A 102 -3.91 -26.89 0.32
N LYS A 103 -2.87 -26.04 0.48
CA LYS A 103 -2.75 -25.17 1.65
C LYS A 103 -3.88 -24.15 1.75
N ALA A 104 -4.29 -23.57 0.63
CA ALA A 104 -5.41 -22.65 0.59
C ALA A 104 -6.72 -23.33 1.05
N GLU A 105 -6.99 -24.55 0.59
CA GLU A 105 -8.20 -25.27 1.00
C GLU A 105 -8.15 -25.74 2.46
N GLN A 106 -6.97 -26.23 2.90
CA GLN A 106 -6.75 -26.56 4.30
C GLN A 106 -7.02 -25.36 5.22
N LEU A 107 -6.50 -24.19 4.86
CA LEU A 107 -6.71 -22.95 5.60
C LEU A 107 -8.18 -22.54 5.57
N ARG A 108 -8.84 -22.54 4.40
CA ARG A 108 -10.28 -22.22 4.30
C ARG A 108 -11.12 -23.11 5.22
N ARG A 109 -10.84 -24.40 5.27
CA ARG A 109 -11.55 -25.34 6.17
C ARG A 109 -11.35 -25.01 7.64
N LEU A 110 -10.15 -24.58 8.02
CA LEU A 110 -9.86 -24.14 9.39
C LEU A 110 -10.60 -22.85 9.73
N LEU A 111 -10.56 -21.84 8.85
CA LEU A 111 -11.22 -20.55 9.07
C LEU A 111 -12.74 -20.68 9.17
N ARG A 112 -13.37 -21.61 8.44
CA ARG A 112 -14.83 -21.87 8.49
C ARG A 112 -15.34 -22.17 9.91
N LYS A 113 -14.48 -22.64 10.82
CA LYS A 113 -14.86 -22.91 12.23
C LYS A 113 -15.05 -21.63 13.05
N TYR A 114 -14.37 -20.55 12.66
CA TYR A 114 -14.32 -19.29 13.42
C TYR A 114 -14.91 -18.12 12.64
N MET A 115 -15.31 -18.33 11.38
CA MET A 115 -15.79 -17.29 10.48
C MET A 115 -17.15 -17.67 9.88
N LEU A 116 -18.10 -16.77 10.06
CA LEU A 116 -19.37 -16.80 9.35
C LEU A 116 -19.28 -15.83 8.16
N LYS A 117 -19.32 -16.38 6.93
CA LYS A 117 -19.32 -15.59 5.70
C LYS A 117 -20.54 -15.93 4.88
N ARG A 118 -21.33 -14.91 4.56
CA ARG A 118 -22.45 -14.99 3.60
C ARG A 118 -22.05 -14.20 2.36
N THR A 119 -22.22 -14.77 1.17
CA THR A 119 -22.03 -14.00 -0.06
C THR A 119 -23.37 -13.43 -0.53
N LYS A 120 -23.32 -12.32 -1.27
CA LYS A 120 -24.52 -11.76 -1.92
C LYS A 120 -25.19 -12.81 -2.82
N LYS A 121 -24.40 -13.66 -3.48
CA LYS A 121 -24.89 -14.77 -4.30
C LYS A 121 -25.67 -15.81 -3.47
N ASP A 122 -25.22 -16.10 -2.25
CA ASP A 122 -25.89 -17.11 -1.41
C ASP A 122 -27.17 -16.59 -0.75
N THR A 123 -27.34 -15.26 -0.63
CA THR A 123 -28.37 -14.66 0.24
C THR A 123 -29.38 -13.78 -0.51
N LEU A 124 -28.99 -13.17 -1.62
CA LEU A 124 -29.76 -12.10 -2.29
C LEU A 124 -29.77 -12.26 -3.82
N ALA A 125 -29.41 -13.44 -4.35
CA ALA A 125 -29.28 -13.64 -5.79
C ALA A 125 -30.60 -13.44 -6.56
N ASP A 126 -31.73 -13.72 -5.92
CA ASP A 126 -33.08 -13.59 -6.43
C ASP A 126 -33.69 -12.19 -6.20
N GLN A 127 -33.11 -11.38 -5.31
CA GLN A 127 -33.65 -10.08 -4.90
C GLN A 127 -32.96 -8.87 -5.55
N LEU A 128 -31.80 -9.09 -6.18
CA LEU A 128 -31.00 -8.01 -6.76
C LEU A 128 -30.92 -8.15 -8.29
N PRO A 129 -31.06 -7.04 -9.04
CA PRO A 129 -30.79 -7.06 -10.48
C PRO A 129 -29.33 -7.43 -10.74
N GLN A 130 -29.07 -7.98 -11.93
CA GLN A 130 -27.74 -8.41 -12.30
C GLN A 130 -26.77 -7.23 -12.33
N LYS A 131 -25.61 -7.37 -11.70
CA LYS A 131 -24.55 -6.35 -11.73
C LYS A 131 -23.95 -6.29 -13.14
N ALA A 132 -24.05 -5.15 -13.80
CA ALA A 132 -23.35 -4.86 -15.04
C ALA A 132 -22.17 -3.93 -14.74
N ASP A 133 -20.95 -4.43 -14.92
CA ASP A 133 -19.72 -3.66 -14.77
C ASP A 133 -19.30 -3.12 -16.15
N ASN A 134 -19.41 -1.81 -16.35
CA ASN A 134 -18.99 -1.15 -17.57
C ASN A 134 -17.59 -0.54 -17.39
N VAL A 135 -16.61 -1.07 -18.11
CA VAL A 135 -15.26 -0.49 -18.13
C VAL A 135 -15.20 0.51 -19.28
N VAL A 136 -15.11 1.79 -18.93
CA VAL A 136 -14.97 2.89 -19.90
C VAL A 136 -13.53 3.36 -19.87
N PHE A 137 -12.83 3.20 -20.99
CA PHE A 137 -11.50 3.78 -21.18
C PHE A 137 -11.66 5.23 -21.62
N CYS A 138 -11.09 6.16 -20.87
CA CYS A 138 -11.10 7.58 -21.19
C CYS A 138 -9.71 7.97 -21.69
N ASP A 139 -9.67 8.59 -22.87
CA ASP A 139 -8.43 9.18 -23.37
C ASP A 139 -8.04 10.42 -22.54
N MET A 140 -6.73 10.65 -22.41
CA MET A 140 -6.23 11.87 -21.83
C MET A 140 -6.57 13.08 -22.72
N SER A 141 -6.97 14.18 -22.10
CA SER A 141 -7.13 15.45 -22.81
C SER A 141 -5.80 15.93 -23.40
N ALA A 142 -5.86 16.78 -24.43
CA ALA A 142 -4.66 17.38 -25.02
C ALA A 142 -3.79 18.13 -23.99
N LEU A 143 -4.41 18.72 -22.96
CA LEU A 143 -3.69 19.38 -21.87
C LEU A 143 -2.95 18.37 -20.97
N GLN A 144 -3.61 17.27 -20.58
CA GLN A 144 -2.97 16.18 -19.81
C GLN A 144 -1.80 15.56 -20.58
N ILE A 145 -1.97 15.31 -21.89
CA ILE A 145 -0.89 14.77 -22.73
C ILE A 145 0.31 15.72 -22.74
N ARG A 146 0.08 17.03 -22.95
CA ARG A 146 1.16 18.03 -22.95
C ARG A 146 1.87 18.11 -21.60
N ALA A 147 1.12 18.12 -20.50
CA ALA A 147 1.69 18.16 -19.16
C ALA A 147 2.50 16.90 -18.85
N SER A 148 1.98 15.71 -19.14
CA SER A 148 2.69 14.44 -18.96
C SER A 148 3.98 14.38 -19.77
N LYS A 149 3.95 14.78 -21.05
CA LYS A 149 5.17 14.83 -21.89
C LYS A 149 6.23 15.76 -21.29
N ARG A 150 5.83 16.96 -20.88
CA ARG A 150 6.75 17.92 -20.25
C ARG A 150 7.34 17.39 -18.94
N LEU A 151 6.54 16.71 -18.11
CA LEU A 151 7.05 16.08 -16.89
C LEU A 151 8.09 15.01 -17.21
N LEU A 152 7.80 14.12 -18.17
CA LEU A 152 8.72 13.06 -18.56
C LEU A 152 10.05 13.61 -19.11
N GLU A 153 10.05 14.79 -19.72
CA GLU A 153 11.26 15.48 -20.20
C GLU A 153 12.10 16.15 -19.10
N MET A 154 11.55 16.34 -17.88
CA MET A 154 12.31 16.91 -16.77
C MET A 154 13.46 16.00 -16.35
N GLU A 155 14.56 16.61 -15.91
CA GLU A 155 15.80 15.89 -15.57
C GLU A 155 15.59 14.83 -14.48
N GLU A 156 14.78 15.12 -13.47
CA GLU A 156 14.44 14.18 -12.39
C GLU A 156 13.77 12.90 -12.90
N PHE A 157 12.88 13.04 -13.89
CA PHE A 157 12.24 11.89 -14.55
C PHE A 157 13.22 11.16 -15.45
N GLN A 158 14.05 11.89 -16.20
CA GLN A 158 15.06 11.30 -17.07
C GLN A 158 16.11 10.49 -16.30
N LEU A 159 16.48 10.92 -15.08
CA LEU A 159 17.35 10.16 -14.18
C LEU A 159 16.77 8.77 -13.86
N LEU A 160 15.46 8.69 -13.62
CA LEU A 160 14.78 7.42 -13.35
C LEU A 160 14.53 6.60 -14.61
N ILE A 161 14.06 7.21 -15.70
CA ILE A 161 13.74 6.50 -16.95
C ILE A 161 14.99 5.82 -17.51
N ARG A 162 16.12 6.54 -17.50
CA ARG A 162 17.38 6.09 -18.10
C ARG A 162 18.32 5.41 -17.10
N HIS A 163 17.87 5.15 -15.88
CA HIS A 163 18.74 4.74 -14.77
C HIS A 163 19.57 3.47 -15.05
N GLU A 164 19.05 2.56 -15.87
CA GLU A 164 19.70 1.30 -16.26
C GLU A 164 20.62 1.38 -17.48
N GLU A 165 20.54 2.47 -18.24
CA GLU A 165 21.35 2.62 -19.45
C GLU A 165 22.85 2.73 -19.10
N PRO A 166 23.76 2.34 -20.02
CA PRO A 166 25.19 2.59 -19.85
C PRO A 166 25.49 4.09 -19.68
N CYS A 167 26.45 4.40 -18.80
CA CYS A 167 26.87 5.78 -18.59
C CYS A 167 27.72 6.28 -19.77
N ASP A 168 27.46 7.53 -20.19
CA ASP A 168 28.13 8.16 -21.34
C ASP A 168 29.62 8.48 -21.08
N CYS A 169 30.07 8.41 -19.82
CA CYS A 169 31.45 8.75 -19.44
C CYS A 169 32.47 7.63 -19.76
N GLY A 170 32.03 6.52 -20.36
CA GLY A 170 32.90 5.40 -20.73
C GLY A 170 33.32 4.48 -19.57
N SER A 171 32.70 4.61 -18.39
CA SER A 171 33.03 3.79 -17.21
C SER A 171 32.58 2.33 -17.31
N GLY A 172 31.69 2.00 -18.25
CA GLY A 172 31.02 0.69 -18.33
C GLY A 172 29.96 0.45 -17.25
N GLU A 173 29.75 1.41 -16.35
CA GLU A 173 28.72 1.36 -15.32
C GLU A 173 27.36 1.88 -15.81
N LYS A 174 26.29 1.50 -15.11
CA LYS A 174 24.95 2.07 -15.31
C LYS A 174 24.93 3.56 -14.91
N ARG A 175 24.13 4.38 -15.58
CA ARG A 175 23.96 5.82 -15.30
C ARG A 175 23.72 6.11 -13.82
N ALA A 176 22.79 5.38 -13.19
CA ALA A 176 22.42 5.57 -11.79
C ALA A 176 23.53 5.25 -10.76
N ARG A 177 24.59 4.56 -11.17
CA ARG A 177 25.75 4.26 -10.31
C ARG A 177 27.00 5.04 -10.69
N CYS A 178 26.88 5.96 -11.65
CA CYS A 178 28.01 6.71 -12.19
C CYS A 178 27.70 8.21 -12.17
N CYS A 179 27.80 8.92 -13.30
CA CYS A 179 27.65 10.39 -13.36
C CYS A 179 26.24 10.91 -13.07
N TYR A 180 25.23 10.05 -12.99
CA TYR A 180 23.81 10.43 -12.85
C TYR A 180 23.23 9.96 -11.51
N GLN A 181 24.05 10.00 -10.45
CA GLN A 181 23.61 9.74 -9.09
C GLN A 181 22.78 10.91 -8.53
N GLU A 182 22.96 12.12 -9.06
CA GLU A 182 22.28 13.34 -8.62
C GLU A 182 21.71 14.14 -9.80
N CYS A 183 20.69 14.95 -9.50
CA CYS A 183 20.11 15.88 -10.46
C CYS A 183 20.85 17.22 -10.41
N THR A 184 21.46 17.62 -11.51
CA THR A 184 22.36 18.80 -11.57
C THR A 184 21.69 20.06 -12.08
N GLY A 185 20.61 19.95 -12.86
CA GLY A 185 19.89 21.09 -13.40
C GLY A 185 18.74 21.60 -12.51
N PRO A 186 17.78 22.34 -13.10
CA PRO A 186 16.68 22.96 -12.39
C PRO A 186 15.63 21.90 -12.01
N ALA A 187 15.91 21.21 -10.92
CA ALA A 187 15.18 20.08 -10.39
C ALA A 187 14.51 20.45 -9.05
N PRO A 188 13.34 21.13 -9.10
CA PRO A 188 12.70 21.68 -7.91
C PRO A 188 12.26 20.61 -6.92
N LEU A 189 11.74 19.46 -7.38
CA LEU A 189 11.30 18.41 -6.46
C LEU A 189 12.50 17.72 -5.81
N TRP A 190 13.57 17.50 -6.58
CA TRP A 190 14.83 16.96 -6.09
C TRP A 190 15.44 17.84 -5.00
N ARG A 191 15.38 19.16 -5.14
CA ARG A 191 15.92 20.10 -4.14
C ARG A 191 15.03 20.23 -2.90
N SER A 192 13.72 20.07 -3.04
CA SER A 192 12.76 20.21 -1.94
C SER A 192 12.60 18.97 -1.06
N TYR A 193 13.05 17.80 -1.53
CA TYR A 193 12.92 16.56 -0.76
C TYR A 193 13.97 16.55 0.37
N ASP A 194 13.53 16.44 1.63
CA ASP A 194 14.40 16.45 2.82
C ASP A 194 15.32 15.21 2.84
N HIS A 195 16.56 15.41 2.40
CA HIS A 195 17.58 14.38 2.17
C HIS A 195 18.25 13.88 3.44
N GLU A 196 18.14 14.59 4.56
CA GLU A 196 18.88 14.25 5.80
C GLU A 196 18.42 12.92 6.40
N LYS A 197 17.18 12.50 6.13
CA LYS A 197 16.59 11.27 6.69
C LYS A 197 16.87 10.01 5.87
N HIS A 198 17.40 10.13 4.65
CA HIS A 198 17.58 9.01 3.71
C HIS A 198 19.00 8.97 3.11
N VAL A 199 20.02 9.07 3.96
CA VAL A 199 21.39 8.76 3.57
C VAL A 199 21.50 7.25 3.35
N THR A 200 21.78 6.83 2.12
CA THR A 200 22.11 5.41 1.86
C THR A 200 23.35 5.01 2.65
N ARG A 201 23.55 3.72 2.91
CA ARG A 201 24.72 3.19 3.66
C ARG A 201 26.09 3.63 3.08
N ASN A 202 26.11 4.21 1.88
CA ASN A 202 27.30 4.68 1.17
C ASN A 202 27.34 6.20 0.92
N GLY A 203 26.45 7.00 1.52
CA GLY A 203 26.54 8.48 1.48
C GLY A 203 26.09 9.15 0.17
N TYR A 204 25.57 8.39 -0.81
CA TYR A 204 25.08 8.96 -2.08
C TYR A 204 23.56 9.11 -2.06
N LEU A 205 23.09 10.22 -2.63
CA LEU A 205 21.71 10.48 -3.00
C LEU A 205 21.26 9.45 -4.03
N CYS A 206 20.07 8.89 -3.84
CA CYS A 206 19.60 7.75 -4.61
C CYS A 206 18.43 8.20 -5.49
N PRO A 207 18.54 8.18 -6.84
CA PRO A 207 17.43 8.51 -7.73
C PRO A 207 16.15 7.75 -7.39
N TYR A 208 16.27 6.54 -6.86
CA TYR A 208 15.15 5.73 -6.41
C TYR A 208 14.31 6.36 -5.29
N CYS A 209 14.88 7.21 -4.42
CA CYS A 209 14.12 7.94 -3.40
C CYS A 209 13.06 8.87 -4.02
N MET A 210 13.29 9.35 -5.25
CA MET A 210 12.35 10.20 -5.97
C MET A 210 11.27 9.43 -6.73
N THR A 211 11.36 8.10 -6.81
CA THR A 211 10.39 7.26 -7.56
C THR A 211 8.97 7.54 -7.12
N PHE A 212 8.72 7.54 -5.81
CA PHE A 212 7.37 7.70 -5.29
C PHE A 212 6.81 9.13 -5.52
N PRO A 213 7.53 10.23 -5.19
CA PRO A 213 7.10 11.59 -5.54
C PRO A 213 6.83 11.78 -7.05
N LEU A 214 7.70 11.26 -7.92
CA LEU A 214 7.56 11.40 -9.36
C LEU A 214 6.37 10.59 -9.90
N MET A 215 6.16 9.37 -9.40
CA MET A 215 4.97 8.57 -9.72
C MET A 215 3.68 9.26 -9.24
N GLN A 216 3.67 9.83 -8.03
CA GLN A 216 2.51 10.58 -7.54
C GLN A 216 2.19 11.79 -8.42
N THR A 217 3.21 12.49 -8.90
CA THR A 217 3.05 13.63 -9.82
C THR A 217 2.42 13.22 -11.15
N LEU A 218 2.84 12.08 -11.72
CA LEU A 218 2.21 11.52 -12.93
C LEU A 218 0.76 11.10 -12.69
N ILE A 219 0.46 10.46 -11.55
CA ILE A 219 -0.91 10.09 -11.17
C ILE A 219 -1.80 11.32 -11.06
N LYS A 220 -1.29 12.41 -10.46
CA LYS A 220 -2.00 13.68 -10.37
C LYS A 220 -2.35 14.24 -11.75
N VAL A 221 -1.42 14.26 -12.70
CA VAL A 221 -1.71 14.72 -14.07
C VAL A 221 -2.74 13.84 -14.78
N SER A 222 -2.62 12.52 -14.66
CA SER A 222 -3.57 11.58 -15.25
C SER A 222 -4.98 11.73 -14.70
N ASN A 223 -5.12 12.03 -13.40
CA ASN A 223 -6.41 12.23 -12.77
C ASN A 223 -6.96 13.63 -13.03
N HIS A 224 -6.26 14.68 -12.58
CA HIS A 224 -6.69 16.06 -12.69
C HIS A 224 -5.52 17.04 -12.50
N LEU A 225 -5.27 17.92 -13.48
CA LEU A 225 -4.13 18.86 -13.42
C LEU A 225 -4.15 19.79 -12.21
N GLU A 226 -5.33 20.15 -11.68
CA GLU A 226 -5.43 21.00 -10.49
C GLU A 226 -4.74 20.41 -9.26
N LEU A 227 -4.53 19.09 -9.21
CA LEU A 227 -3.82 18.43 -8.11
C LEU A 227 -2.31 18.72 -8.10
N LEU A 228 -1.79 19.33 -9.16
CA LEU A 228 -0.44 19.88 -9.20
C LEU A 228 -0.34 21.26 -8.56
N LYS A 229 -1.47 21.94 -8.32
CA LYS A 229 -1.44 23.25 -7.69
C LYS A 229 -1.00 23.11 -6.24
N PRO A 230 -0.12 24.00 -5.74
CA PRO A 230 0.14 24.10 -4.32
C PRO A 230 -1.18 24.35 -3.58
N ASP A 231 -1.43 23.63 -2.49
CA ASP A 231 -2.55 23.97 -1.62
C ASP A 231 -2.19 25.33 -0.95
N PRO A 232 -3.03 26.36 -1.07
CA PRO A 232 -2.77 27.64 -0.40
C PRO A 232 -2.73 27.52 1.13
N GLU A 233 -3.24 26.43 1.71
CA GLU A 233 -3.15 26.13 3.15
C GLU A 233 -1.93 25.26 3.54
N ASP A 234 -1.14 24.76 2.58
CA ASP A 234 0.09 24.01 2.89
C ASP A 234 1.17 24.95 3.47
N GLU A 235 1.65 24.64 4.70
CA GLU A 235 2.73 25.38 5.38
C GLU A 235 4.04 25.48 4.57
N TYR A 236 4.21 24.62 3.56
CA TYR A 236 5.41 24.53 2.71
C TYR A 236 5.33 25.29 1.39
N GLY A 237 4.21 25.97 1.10
CA GLY A 237 4.08 26.82 -0.07
C GLY A 237 4.89 28.10 0.08
N ASN A 238 6.12 28.15 -0.46
CA ASN A 238 6.89 29.40 -0.57
C ASN A 238 6.00 30.47 -1.23
N ASP A 239 5.90 31.66 -0.61
CA ASP A 239 5.14 32.81 -1.15
C ASP A 239 5.51 33.11 -2.61
N GLU A 240 6.75 32.83 -3.01
CA GLU A 240 7.24 32.94 -4.39
C GLU A 240 6.55 31.97 -5.37
N ALA A 241 6.18 30.76 -4.92
CA ALA A 241 5.44 29.79 -5.71
C ALA A 241 3.98 30.22 -5.89
N ARG A 242 3.38 30.84 -4.86
CA ARG A 242 2.05 31.46 -4.95
C ARG A 242 2.06 32.63 -5.94
N GLU A 243 3.06 33.49 -5.87
CA GLU A 243 3.18 34.67 -6.74
C GLU A 243 3.43 34.33 -8.21
N LYS A 244 4.31 33.34 -8.49
CA LYS A 244 4.52 32.82 -9.86
C LYS A 244 3.26 32.18 -10.44
N PHE A 245 2.45 31.54 -9.59
CA PHE A 245 1.21 30.94 -10.01
C PHE A 245 0.13 31.99 -10.31
N GLU A 246 -0.02 33.03 -9.48
CA GLU A 246 -0.96 34.12 -9.73
C GLU A 246 -0.66 34.87 -11.05
N ARG A 247 0.62 35.00 -11.42
CA ARG A 247 1.02 35.58 -12.71
C ARG A 247 0.74 34.70 -13.94
N ALA A 248 0.55 33.40 -13.75
CA ALA A 248 0.30 32.44 -14.82
C ALA A 248 -1.20 32.22 -15.13
N ARG A 249 -2.07 32.83 -14.32
CA ARG A 249 -3.53 32.86 -14.49
C ARG A 249 -3.94 34.01 -15.42
#